data_AF-A0A921GRR7-F1
#
_entry.id   AF-A0A921GRR7-F1
#
_cell.length_a   1.000
_cell.length_b   1.000
_cell.length_c   1.000
_cell.angle_alpha   90.00
_cell.angle_beta   90.00
_cell.angle_gamma   90.00
#
_symmetry.space_group_name_H-M   'P 1'
#
loop_
_entity.id
_entity.type
_entity.pdbx_description
1 polymer ?
#
loop_
_entity_poly.entity_id
_entity_poly.type
_entity_poly.pdbx_seq_one_letter_code
_entity_poly.pdbx_strand_id
1 'polypeptide(L)'
;MSIGQVLEMLRDEFPDLAHSKLHYLESEGLIAPARTPAGYRKYSREDVDRLRFVLRAQRDRFWPLKVIKEHLLEHGVDSEVTSIASRPGPSSTLQPVRLDRRGLASEAGVEEDFLVELEQYGFLTDGVLFYGTTELEIVIAARDLADEGLHPRHLVMLRTAAEREAH
;
A
#
# COMPACT_ATOMS: atom_id res chain seq x y z
N MET A 1 11.05 -1.13 27.95
CA MET A 1 9.66 -1.43 28.35
C MET A 1 9.46 -2.93 28.23
N SER A 2 8.70 -3.56 29.12
CA SER A 2 8.41 -5.01 29.04
C SER A 2 7.27 -5.27 28.05
N ILE A 3 7.15 -6.51 27.55
CA ILE A 3 6.06 -6.89 26.63
C ILE A 3 4.67 -6.65 27.25
N GLY A 4 4.54 -6.82 28.57
CA GLY A 4 3.29 -6.56 29.30
C GLY A 4 2.92 -5.07 29.31
N GLN A 5 3.91 -4.18 29.51
CA GLN A 5 3.67 -2.73 29.45
C GLN A 5 3.25 -2.28 28.05
N VAL A 6 3.86 -2.85 27.01
CA VAL A 6 3.49 -2.53 25.61
C VAL A 6 2.07 -2.99 25.31
N LEU A 7 1.69 -4.18 25.78
CA LEU A 7 0.32 -4.69 25.64
C LEU A 7 -0.69 -3.79 26.36
N GLU A 8 -0.43 -3.38 27.59
CA GLU A 8 -1.36 -2.49 28.29
C GLU A 8 -1.55 -1.15 27.57
N MET A 9 -0.49 -0.58 26.99
CA MET A 9 -0.59 0.67 26.22
C MET A 9 -1.32 0.53 24.88
N LEU A 10 -1.27 -0.65 24.26
CA LEU A 10 -1.94 -0.93 22.99
C LEU A 10 -3.35 -1.49 23.17
N ARG A 11 -3.67 -2.05 24.35
CA ARG A 11 -4.98 -2.67 24.65
C ARG A 11 -6.13 -1.68 24.58
N ASP A 12 -5.88 -0.39 24.88
CA ASP A 12 -6.89 0.68 24.74
C ASP A 12 -7.37 0.86 23.28
N GLU A 13 -6.49 0.69 22.29
CA GLU A 13 -6.84 0.80 20.86
C GLU A 13 -7.11 -0.57 20.20
N PHE A 14 -6.50 -1.64 20.74
CA PHE A 14 -6.54 -2.99 20.18
C PHE A 14 -6.81 -4.01 21.30
N PRO A 15 -8.08 -4.20 21.70
CA PRO A 15 -8.44 -5.11 22.78
C PRO A 15 -8.17 -6.59 22.46
N ASP A 16 -8.15 -6.96 21.17
CA ASP A 16 -7.84 -8.32 20.69
C ASP A 16 -6.33 -8.61 20.58
N LEU A 17 -5.47 -7.68 21.01
CA LEU A 17 -4.03 -7.87 20.93
C LEU A 17 -3.55 -8.86 22.00
N ALA A 18 -3.02 -9.99 21.55
CA ALA A 18 -2.41 -11.00 22.42
C ALA A 18 -0.88 -11.02 22.31
N HIS A 19 -0.20 -11.54 23.34
CA HIS A 19 1.25 -11.78 23.32
C HIS A 19 1.69 -12.60 22.09
N SER A 20 0.88 -13.59 21.67
CA SER A 20 1.15 -14.42 20.48
C SER A 20 1.25 -13.58 19.21
N LYS A 21 0.42 -12.53 19.07
CA LYS A 21 0.45 -11.65 17.90
C LYS A 21 1.71 -10.79 17.89
N LEU A 22 2.15 -10.29 19.05
CA LEU A 22 3.42 -9.56 19.15
C LEU A 22 4.63 -10.43 18.80
N HIS A 23 4.67 -11.67 19.28
CA HIS A 23 5.75 -12.61 18.91
C HIS A 23 5.74 -12.94 17.43
N TYR A 24 4.55 -13.06 16.83
CA TYR A 24 4.43 -13.28 15.39
C TYR A 24 4.97 -12.08 14.58
N LEU A 25 4.62 -10.84 14.96
CA LEU A 25 5.14 -9.63 14.34
C LEU A 25 6.66 -9.46 14.52
N GLU A 26 7.20 -9.89 15.67
CA GLU A 26 8.64 -9.97 15.92
C GLU A 26 9.30 -11.01 14.99
N SER A 27 8.71 -12.20 14.84
CA SER A 27 9.27 -13.26 13.97
C SER A 27 9.27 -12.89 12.49
N GLU A 28 8.27 -12.14 12.04
CA GLU A 28 8.19 -11.60 10.68
C GLU A 28 9.15 -10.40 10.48
N GLY A 29 9.71 -9.88 11.57
CA GLY A 29 10.73 -8.82 11.58
C GLY A 29 10.16 -7.42 11.37
N LEU A 30 8.92 -7.17 11.81
CA LEU A 30 8.36 -5.80 11.82
C LEU A 30 8.86 -4.97 13.00
N ILE A 31 9.33 -5.65 14.04
CA ILE A 31 9.97 -5.05 15.20
C ILE A 31 11.22 -5.83 15.57
N ALA A 32 12.23 -5.12 16.06
CA ALA A 32 13.50 -5.69 16.50
C ALA A 32 13.80 -5.20 17.93
N PRO A 33 13.08 -5.70 18.95
CA PRO A 33 13.27 -5.24 20.32
C PRO A 33 14.67 -5.59 20.80
N ALA A 34 15.34 -4.62 21.45
CA ALA A 34 16.67 -4.82 21.99
C ALA A 34 16.67 -5.91 23.06
N ARG A 35 17.68 -6.79 23.05
CA ARG A 35 17.88 -7.78 24.10
C ARG A 35 18.76 -7.19 25.20
N THR A 36 18.30 -7.28 26.44
CA THR A 36 19.12 -6.95 27.60
C THR A 36 20.22 -8.01 27.79
N PRO A 37 21.34 -7.69 28.47
CA PRO A 37 22.38 -8.67 28.81
C PRO A 37 21.86 -9.88 29.61
N ALA A 38 20.71 -9.72 30.27
CA ALA A 38 19.99 -10.76 31.00
C ALA A 38 19.05 -11.60 30.12
N GLY A 39 19.01 -11.38 28.79
CA GLY A 39 18.21 -12.16 27.84
C GLY A 39 16.76 -11.71 27.67
N TYR A 40 16.28 -10.72 28.44
CA TYR A 40 14.92 -10.20 28.31
C TYR A 40 14.78 -9.20 27.15
N ARG A 41 13.62 -9.23 26.48
CA ARG A 41 13.22 -8.28 25.44
C ARG A 41 12.90 -6.92 26.06
N LYS A 42 13.53 -5.87 25.55
CA LYS A 42 13.29 -4.49 25.93
C LYS A 42 12.76 -3.75 24.73
N TYR A 43 11.48 -3.43 24.78
CA TYR A 43 10.81 -2.59 23.78
C TYR A 43 11.12 -1.12 24.06
N SER A 44 11.44 -0.39 23.01
CA SER A 44 11.58 1.07 23.01
C SER A 44 10.25 1.72 22.64
N ARG A 45 10.12 3.05 22.85
CA ARG A 45 8.93 3.79 22.41
C ARG A 45 8.70 3.66 20.90
N GLU A 46 9.78 3.73 20.14
CA GLU A 46 9.77 3.54 18.69
C GLU A 46 9.20 2.17 18.25
N ASP A 47 9.43 1.11 19.02
CA ASP A 47 8.83 -0.21 18.75
C ASP A 47 7.31 -0.19 18.99
N VAL A 48 6.84 0.57 19.98
CA VAL A 48 5.41 0.72 20.27
C VAL A 48 4.72 1.51 19.16
N ASP A 49 5.37 2.57 18.67
CA ASP A 49 4.84 3.35 17.54
C ASP A 49 4.80 2.51 16.25
N ARG A 50 5.83 1.68 16.00
CA ARG A 50 5.82 0.68 14.91
C ARG A 50 4.65 -0.27 15.04
N LEU A 51 4.44 -0.83 16.24
CA LEU A 51 3.32 -1.74 16.49
C LEU A 51 1.97 -1.08 16.27
N ARG A 52 1.78 0.17 16.73
CA ARG A 52 0.54 0.92 16.44
C ARG A 52 0.31 1.05 14.94
N PHE A 53 1.33 1.46 14.19
CA PHE A 53 1.23 1.63 12.75
C PHE A 53 0.85 0.31 12.06
N VAL A 54 1.54 -0.78 12.40
CA VAL A 54 1.30 -2.11 11.87
C VAL A 54 -0.14 -2.56 12.14
N LEU A 55 -0.61 -2.40 13.38
CA LEU A 55 -1.94 -2.84 13.78
C LEU A 55 -3.05 -2.01 13.12
N ARG A 56 -2.86 -0.68 12.96
CA ARG A 56 -3.79 0.16 12.19
C ARG A 56 -3.81 -0.23 10.72
N ALA A 57 -2.64 -0.42 10.10
CA ALA A 57 -2.55 -0.85 8.70
C ALA A 57 -3.22 -2.21 8.45
N GLN A 58 -3.09 -3.16 9.38
CA GLN A 58 -3.80 -4.44 9.29
C GLN A 58 -5.31 -4.30 9.49
N ARG A 59 -5.77 -3.50 10.46
CA ARG A 59 -7.18 -3.37 10.81
C ARG A 59 -7.97 -2.56 9.77
N ASP A 60 -7.41 -1.43 9.35
CA ASP A 60 -8.13 -0.44 8.55
C ASP A 60 -7.89 -0.66 7.05
N ARG A 61 -6.75 -1.26 6.67
CA ARG A 61 -6.33 -1.43 5.27
C ARG A 61 -6.01 -2.86 4.84
N PHE A 62 -6.04 -3.81 5.77
CA PHE A 62 -5.73 -5.22 5.51
C PHE A 62 -4.37 -5.46 4.85
N TRP A 63 -3.37 -4.61 5.16
CA TRP A 63 -2.04 -4.72 4.55
C TRP A 63 -1.30 -6.01 4.94
N PRO A 64 -0.67 -6.73 3.97
CA PRO A 64 0.20 -7.85 4.25
C PRO A 64 1.45 -7.43 5.06
N LEU A 65 1.94 -8.31 5.93
CA LEU A 65 3.09 -8.02 6.80
C LEU A 65 4.37 -7.61 6.07
N LYS A 66 4.62 -8.20 4.89
CA LYS A 66 5.76 -7.84 4.04
C LYS A 66 5.70 -6.37 3.61
N VAL A 67 4.52 -5.89 3.27
CA VAL A 67 4.26 -4.51 2.82
C VAL A 67 4.50 -3.52 3.96
N ILE A 68 3.96 -3.83 5.14
CA ILE A 68 4.13 -2.99 6.31
C ILE A 68 5.62 -2.90 6.70
N LYS A 69 6.36 -4.00 6.59
CA LYS A 69 7.80 -4.04 6.87
C LYS A 69 8.61 -3.17 5.89
N GLU A 70 8.32 -3.27 4.60
CA GLU A 70 8.97 -2.47 3.56
C GLU A 70 8.65 -0.97 3.74
N HIS A 71 7.40 -0.65 4.02
CA HIS A 71 6.98 0.72 4.35
C HIS A 71 7.70 1.28 5.58
N LEU A 72 7.81 0.49 6.65
CA LEU A 72 8.53 0.91 7.87
C LEU A 72 10.03 1.13 7.64
N LEU A 73 10.63 0.41 6.69
CA LEU A 73 12.04 0.58 6.31
C LEU A 73 12.27 1.85 5.48
N GLU A 74 11.33 2.18 4.59
CA GLU A 74 11.45 3.34 3.69
C GLU A 74 10.98 4.66 4.31
N HIS A 75 9.87 4.63 5.08
CA HIS A 75 9.17 5.85 5.51
C HIS A 75 9.15 6.05 7.05
N GLY A 76 9.51 5.03 7.83
CA GLY A 76 9.44 5.08 9.30
C GLY A 76 8.01 5.05 9.86
N VAL A 77 7.86 5.45 11.12
CA VAL A 77 6.60 5.41 11.90
C VAL A 77 5.74 6.67 11.80
N ASP A 78 6.32 7.76 11.31
CA ASP A 78 5.73 9.11 11.36
C ASP A 78 5.02 9.54 10.08
N SER A 79 4.69 8.57 9.22
CA SER A 79 4.01 8.88 7.98
C SER A 79 2.52 8.60 8.15
N GLU A 80 1.73 9.66 8.38
CA GLU A 80 0.29 9.69 8.13
C GLU A 80 0.04 9.41 6.64
N VAL A 81 0.24 8.18 6.19
CA VAL A 81 0.09 7.83 4.78
C VAL A 81 -1.38 7.65 4.48
N THR A 82 -2.17 8.71 4.49
CA THR A 82 -3.47 8.71 3.80
C THR A 82 -3.26 8.75 2.27
N SER A 83 -2.06 9.08 1.79
CA SER A 83 -1.70 9.11 0.38
C SER A 83 -0.19 9.00 0.24
N ILE A 84 0.35 8.09 -0.57
CA ILE A 84 1.73 8.25 -1.07
C ILE A 84 1.64 9.19 -2.27
N ALA A 85 1.26 10.44 -2.01
CA ALA A 85 1.32 11.51 -2.98
C ALA A 85 2.69 12.17 -2.84
N SER A 86 3.71 11.61 -3.49
CA SER A 86 4.95 12.34 -3.73
C SER A 86 4.68 13.34 -4.85
N ARG A 87 4.48 14.61 -4.48
CA ARG A 87 4.36 15.74 -5.41
C ARG A 87 5.49 15.72 -6.46
N PRO A 88 5.21 16.11 -7.71
CA PRO A 88 6.20 16.09 -8.78
C PRO A 88 7.21 17.23 -8.63
N GLY A 89 8.49 16.88 -8.50
CA GLY A 89 9.62 17.75 -8.83
C GLY A 89 10.18 17.34 -10.20
N PRO A 90 10.62 18.29 -11.05
CA PRO A 90 11.08 17.99 -12.40
C PRO A 90 12.53 17.47 -12.35
N SER A 91 12.72 16.24 -11.88
CA SER A 91 13.95 15.50 -12.16
C SER A 91 13.72 14.01 -12.00
N SER A 92 13.94 13.32 -13.11
CA SER A 92 13.93 11.87 -13.28
C SER A 92 14.61 11.11 -12.13
N THR A 93 13.79 10.49 -11.29
CA THR A 93 14.01 9.15 -10.73
C THR A 93 12.63 8.57 -10.46
N LEU A 94 12.24 7.54 -11.21
CA LEU A 94 11.00 6.78 -11.02
C LEU A 94 10.97 6.24 -9.59
N GLN A 95 10.42 6.99 -8.65
CA GLN A 95 9.97 6.41 -7.40
C GLN A 95 8.77 5.55 -7.76
N PRO A 96 8.77 4.24 -7.45
CA PRO A 96 7.63 3.40 -7.71
C PRO A 96 6.48 3.91 -6.84
N VAL A 97 5.60 4.71 -7.42
CA VAL A 97 4.31 5.06 -6.84
C VAL A 97 3.60 3.72 -6.66
N ARG A 98 3.58 3.19 -5.43
CA ARG A 98 2.92 1.92 -5.10
C ARG A 98 1.54 2.24 -4.55
N LEU A 99 0.58 2.34 -5.44
CA LEU A 99 -0.81 2.60 -5.08
C LEU A 99 -1.50 1.26 -4.84
N ASP A 100 -2.25 1.16 -3.75
CA ASP A 100 -3.27 0.13 -3.63
C ASP A 100 -4.47 0.51 -4.53
N ARG A 101 -5.38 -0.44 -4.77
CA ARG A 101 -6.53 -0.23 -5.68
C ARG A 101 -7.33 1.04 -5.34
N ARG A 102 -7.52 1.31 -4.05
CA ARG A 102 -8.25 2.50 -3.57
C ARG A 102 -7.44 3.78 -3.78
N GLY A 103 -6.13 3.74 -3.54
CA GLY A 103 -5.22 4.83 -3.87
C GLY A 103 -5.20 5.14 -5.37
N LEU A 104 -5.19 4.11 -6.22
CA LEU A 104 -5.24 4.28 -7.68
C LEU A 104 -6.54 4.98 -8.13
N ALA A 105 -7.68 4.52 -7.63
CA ALA A 105 -8.98 5.13 -7.91
C ALA A 105 -9.02 6.60 -7.47
N SER A 106 -8.57 6.89 -6.25
CA SER A 106 -8.55 8.23 -5.68
C SER A 106 -7.60 9.17 -6.41
N GLU A 107 -6.40 8.71 -6.77
CA GLU A 107 -5.39 9.53 -7.45
C GLU A 107 -5.79 9.80 -8.91
N ALA A 108 -6.34 8.81 -9.61
CA ALA A 108 -6.84 9.00 -10.96
C ALA A 108 -8.18 9.76 -11.01
N GLY A 109 -8.89 9.86 -9.88
CA GLY A 109 -10.21 10.48 -9.79
C GLY A 109 -11.28 9.66 -10.51
N VAL A 110 -11.21 8.33 -10.43
CA VAL A 110 -12.15 7.39 -11.05
C VAL A 110 -12.84 6.53 -10.00
N GLU A 111 -14.00 5.95 -10.35
CA GLU A 111 -14.64 4.95 -9.50
C GLU A 111 -13.98 3.57 -9.62
N GLU A 112 -14.14 2.73 -8.59
CA GLU A 112 -13.56 1.38 -8.58
C GLU A 112 -14.12 0.49 -9.72
N ASP A 113 -15.36 0.71 -10.15
CA ASP A 113 -15.97 0.01 -11.29
C ASP A 113 -15.21 0.30 -12.61
N PHE A 114 -14.67 1.50 -12.77
CA PHE A 114 -13.85 1.85 -13.94
C PHE A 114 -12.53 1.05 -13.97
N LEU A 115 -11.95 0.81 -12.78
CA LEU A 115 -10.77 -0.04 -12.67
C LEU A 115 -11.09 -1.50 -13.01
N VAL A 116 -12.26 -2.01 -12.61
CA VAL A 116 -12.72 -3.36 -12.98
C VAL A 116 -12.84 -3.49 -14.50
N GLU A 117 -13.40 -2.49 -15.17
CA GLU A 117 -13.47 -2.48 -16.64
C GLU A 117 -12.07 -2.52 -17.27
N LEU A 118 -11.14 -1.69 -16.78
CA LEU A 118 -9.76 -1.67 -17.30
C LEU A 118 -9.02 -2.99 -17.10
N GLU A 119 -9.22 -3.67 -15.96
CA GLU A 119 -8.71 -5.02 -15.72
C GLU A 119 -9.34 -6.06 -16.66
N GLN A 120 -10.66 -6.01 -16.83
CA GLN A 120 -11.40 -6.92 -17.72
C GLN A 120 -10.94 -6.80 -19.17
N TYR A 121 -10.60 -5.60 -19.62
CA TYR A 121 -10.10 -5.34 -20.97
C TYR A 121 -8.57 -5.48 -21.09
N GLY A 122 -7.88 -5.80 -19.99
CA GLY A 122 -6.45 -6.06 -19.94
C GLY A 122 -5.57 -4.81 -20.08
N PHE A 123 -6.11 -3.63 -19.75
CA PHE A 123 -5.32 -2.39 -19.64
C PHE A 123 -4.58 -2.31 -18.29
N LEU A 124 -5.12 -2.98 -17.27
CA LEU A 124 -4.47 -3.18 -15.98
C LEU A 124 -4.18 -4.66 -15.77
N THR A 125 -3.08 -4.94 -15.05
CA THR A 125 -2.79 -6.31 -14.63
C THR A 125 -3.78 -6.69 -13.53
N ASP A 126 -4.48 -7.81 -13.71
CA ASP A 126 -5.39 -8.33 -12.68
C ASP A 126 -4.60 -8.98 -11.53
N GLY A 127 -5.09 -8.80 -10.30
CA GLY A 127 -4.55 -9.45 -9.12
C GLY A 127 -3.22 -8.91 -8.60
N VAL A 128 -2.73 -7.76 -9.11
CA VAL A 128 -1.56 -7.08 -8.53
C VAL A 128 -1.93 -6.44 -7.20
N LEU A 129 -1.07 -6.61 -6.21
CA LEU A 129 -1.23 -6.00 -4.89
C LEU A 129 -0.93 -4.49 -4.90
N PHE A 130 -0.16 -4.01 -5.88
CA PHE A 130 0.20 -2.60 -6.05
C PHE A 130 0.25 -2.23 -7.53
N TYR A 131 -0.27 -1.06 -7.82
CA TYR A 131 -0.20 -0.40 -9.12
C TYR A 131 0.92 0.62 -9.07
N GLY A 132 1.71 0.68 -10.14
CA GLY A 132 2.82 1.59 -10.35
C GLY A 132 2.39 2.94 -10.91
N THR A 133 3.38 3.77 -11.24
CA THR A 133 3.19 5.00 -12.04
C THR A 133 2.59 4.69 -13.41
N THR A 134 3.00 3.58 -14.04
CA THR A 134 2.52 3.20 -15.37
C THR A 134 1.01 2.92 -15.35
N GLU A 135 0.54 2.17 -14.36
CA GLU A 135 -0.89 1.88 -14.21
C GLU A 135 -1.69 3.15 -13.91
N LEU A 136 -1.16 4.07 -13.08
CA LEU A 136 -1.79 5.36 -12.84
C LEU A 136 -1.92 6.18 -14.14
N GLU A 137 -0.87 6.26 -14.95
CA GLU A 137 -0.90 6.95 -16.25
C GLU A 137 -1.92 6.33 -17.20
N ILE A 138 -2.02 4.99 -17.24
CA ILE A 138 -3.01 4.28 -18.05
C ILE A 138 -4.43 4.62 -17.60
N VAL A 139 -4.70 4.63 -16.29
CA VAL A 139 -6.04 4.95 -15.75
C VAL A 139 -6.40 6.41 -16.04
N ILE A 140 -5.48 7.35 -15.85
CA ILE A 140 -5.70 8.78 -16.15
C ILE A 140 -5.98 8.96 -17.64
N ALA A 141 -5.15 8.38 -18.52
CA ALA A 141 -5.37 8.47 -19.96
C ALA A 141 -6.71 7.84 -20.38
N ALA A 142 -7.07 6.69 -19.80
CA ALA A 142 -8.34 6.03 -20.07
C ALA A 142 -9.53 6.87 -19.56
N ARG A 143 -9.38 7.54 -18.42
CA ARG A 143 -10.38 8.47 -17.90
C ARG A 143 -10.57 9.66 -18.84
N ASP A 144 -9.48 10.32 -19.24
CA ASP A 144 -9.54 11.47 -20.15
C ASP A 144 -10.23 11.09 -21.47
N LEU A 145 -9.97 9.87 -21.98
CA LEU A 145 -10.66 9.32 -23.14
C LEU A 145 -12.15 9.03 -22.87
N ALA A 146 -12.47 8.52 -21.67
CA ALA A 146 -13.85 8.26 -21.27
C ALA A 146 -14.67 9.56 -21.12
N ASP A 147 -14.04 10.65 -20.65
CA ASP A 147 -14.65 11.99 -20.58
C ASP A 147 -15.01 12.52 -21.99
N GLU A 148 -14.27 12.10 -23.02
CA GLU A 148 -14.55 12.37 -24.44
C GLU A 148 -15.52 11.33 -25.08
N GLY A 149 -16.08 10.41 -24.30
CA GLY A 149 -17.04 9.38 -24.74
C GLY A 149 -16.42 8.04 -25.19
N LEU A 150 -15.09 7.90 -25.11
CA LEU A 150 -14.34 6.68 -25.45
C LEU A 150 -14.13 5.81 -24.20
N HIS A 151 -15.19 5.12 -23.80
CA HIS A 151 -15.13 4.16 -22.69
C HIS A 151 -14.14 3.00 -22.93
N PRO A 152 -13.64 2.33 -21.87
CA PRO A 152 -12.67 1.24 -21.94
C PRO A 152 -12.97 0.15 -22.99
N ARG A 153 -14.25 -0.19 -23.17
CA ARG A 153 -14.73 -1.12 -24.21
C ARG A 153 -14.36 -0.72 -25.65
N HIS A 154 -14.29 0.58 -25.95
CA HIS A 154 -13.94 1.11 -27.27
C HIS A 154 -12.41 1.14 -27.47
N LEU A 155 -11.65 1.25 -26.37
CA LEU A 155 -10.19 1.25 -26.39
C LEU A 155 -9.63 -0.11 -26.85
N VAL A 156 -10.33 -1.21 -26.57
CA VAL A 156 -9.93 -2.56 -27.05
C VAL A 156 -9.90 -2.63 -28.58
N MET A 157 -10.89 -2.03 -29.24
CA MET A 157 -10.94 -1.99 -30.70
C MET A 157 -9.81 -1.13 -31.27
N LEU A 158 -9.52 0.01 -30.63
CA LEU A 158 -8.38 0.88 -30.97
C LEU A 158 -7.03 0.16 -30.80
N ARG A 159 -6.82 -0.57 -29.69
CA ARG A 159 -5.60 -1.36 -29.45
C ARG A 159 -5.39 -2.41 -30.55
N THR A 160 -6.46 -3.13 -30.88
CA THR A 160 -6.41 -4.18 -31.91
C THR A 160 -6.14 -3.61 -33.31
N ALA A 161 -6.63 -2.40 -33.59
CA ALA A 161 -6.33 -1.69 -34.84
C ALA A 161 -4.86 -1.24 -34.90
N ALA A 162 -4.35 -0.65 -33.81
CA ALA A 162 -2.95 -0.21 -33.72
C ALA A 162 -1.95 -1.38 -33.80
N GLU A 163 -2.24 -2.51 -33.14
CA GLU A 163 -1.42 -3.73 -33.24
C GLU A 163 -1.36 -4.29 -34.66
N ARG A 164 -2.44 -4.14 -35.45
CA ARG A 164 -2.48 -4.55 -36.87
C ARG A 164 -1.73 -3.61 -37.81
N GLU A 165 -1.61 -2.34 -37.45
CA GLU A 165 -0.95 -1.33 -38.28
C GLU A 165 0.57 -1.27 -38.03
N ALA A 166 1.03 -1.81 -36.89
CA ALA A 166 2.44 -1.96 -36.55
C ALA A 166 3.11 -3.24 -37.10
N HIS A 167 2.34 -4.12 -37.76
CA HIS A 167 2.78 -5.40 -38.33
C HIS A 167 2.78 -5.37 -39.86
#